data_AF-A0A2J8J4W0-F1
#
_entry.id   AF-A0A2J8J4W0-F1
#
_cell.length_a   1.000
_cell.length_b   1.000
_cell.length_c   1.000
_cell.angle_alpha   90.00
_cell.angle_beta   90.00
_cell.angle_gamma   90.00
#
_symmetry.space_group_name_H-M   'P 1'
#
loop_
_entity.id
_entity.type
_entity.pdbx_description
1 polymer ?
#
loop_
_entity_poly.entity_id
_entity_poly.type
_entity_poly.pdbx_seq_one_letter_code
_entity_poly.pdbx_strand_id
1 'polypeptide(L)'
;KKERKSLPEEDVAEIQHAEEFLIKPESKVAKLDTSQWPLLLKNFDKLNVRTTHYTPLACGSNPLKREIGDYIRTGFINLDKPSNPSSHEVVAWIRRILRVEKTGHSGTLDPKVTGCLIVCIERATRLVKSQQSAGKEYVGIVRLHNAIEGGTQLSRALETLTGALFQRPPLIAAVKRQLRVRTIYESKMIEYDPERRLGAAFLLCVCILGIFWVSCEAGTYIRTLCVH
;
A
#
# COMPACT_ATOMS: atom_id res chain seq x y z
N LYS A 1 -27.75 -32.26 -14.54
CA LYS A 1 -26.81 -31.17 -14.17
C LYS A 1 -25.68 -31.17 -15.20
N LYS A 2 -25.73 -30.29 -16.21
CA LYS A 2 -24.64 -30.15 -17.18
C LYS A 2 -23.51 -29.39 -16.49
N GLU A 3 -22.36 -30.04 -16.32
CA GLU A 3 -21.14 -29.38 -15.88
C GLU A 3 -20.83 -28.23 -16.83
N ARG A 4 -20.75 -27.03 -16.25
CA ARG A 4 -20.29 -25.84 -16.94
C ARG A 4 -18.78 -26.01 -17.08
N LYS A 5 -18.32 -26.52 -18.23
CA LYS A 5 -16.89 -26.51 -18.59
C LYS A 5 -16.39 -25.07 -18.39
N SER A 6 -15.50 -24.88 -17.42
CA SER A 6 -14.70 -23.66 -17.30
C SER A 6 -13.90 -23.55 -18.60
N LEU A 7 -14.12 -22.45 -19.33
CA LEU A 7 -13.24 -22.05 -20.42
C LEU A 7 -11.81 -22.01 -19.87
N PRO A 8 -10.79 -22.42 -20.64
CA PRO A 8 -9.41 -22.24 -20.20
C PRO A 8 -9.21 -20.76 -19.91
N GLU A 9 -8.75 -20.44 -18.69
CA GLU A 9 -8.21 -19.12 -18.38
C GLU A 9 -6.98 -18.95 -19.28
N GLU A 10 -7.19 -18.49 -20.52
CA GLU A 10 -6.12 -17.77 -21.23
C GLU A 10 -5.59 -16.74 -20.24
N ASP A 11 -4.26 -16.70 -20.07
CA ASP A 11 -3.63 -15.86 -19.08
C ASP A 11 -4.08 -14.41 -19.35
N VAL A 12 -4.78 -13.81 -18.39
CA VAL A 12 -5.32 -12.46 -18.52
C VAL A 12 -4.22 -11.47 -18.91
N ALA A 13 -2.97 -11.75 -18.53
CA ALA A 13 -1.81 -10.99 -18.95
C ALA A 13 -1.54 -11.09 -20.46
N GLU A 14 -1.69 -12.27 -21.07
CA GLU A 14 -1.52 -12.48 -22.52
C GLU A 14 -2.60 -11.74 -23.32
N ILE A 15 -3.87 -11.83 -22.89
CA ILE A 15 -4.98 -11.08 -23.49
C ILE A 15 -4.71 -9.57 -23.40
N GLN A 16 -4.25 -9.12 -22.23
CA GLN A 16 -3.90 -7.71 -21.99
C GLN A 16 -2.70 -7.20 -22.79
N HIS A 17 -1.85 -8.10 -23.25
CA HIS A 17 -0.74 -7.75 -24.12
C HIS A 17 -1.16 -7.70 -25.59
N ALA A 18 -2.00 -8.64 -26.03
CA ALA A 18 -2.41 -8.78 -27.43
C ALA A 18 -3.41 -7.69 -27.87
N GLU A 19 -4.44 -7.41 -27.09
CA GLU A 19 -5.55 -6.56 -27.54
C GLU A 19 -5.27 -5.06 -27.40
N GLU A 20 -5.82 -4.22 -28.28
CA GLU A 20 -5.61 -2.77 -28.30
C GLU A 20 -6.47 -1.97 -27.32
N PHE A 21 -7.46 -2.57 -26.65
CA PHE A 21 -8.34 -1.93 -25.65
C PHE A 21 -8.77 -0.50 -26.02
N LEU A 22 -9.32 -0.34 -27.22
CA LEU A 22 -9.81 0.93 -27.73
C LEU A 22 -11.34 0.89 -27.81
N ILE A 23 -11.99 1.90 -27.26
CA ILE A 23 -13.43 2.11 -27.45
C ILE A 23 -13.62 2.58 -28.90
N LYS A 24 -14.37 1.83 -29.71
CA LYS A 24 -14.61 2.24 -31.10
C LYS A 24 -15.78 3.23 -31.17
N PRO A 25 -15.71 4.27 -32.02
CA PRO A 25 -16.87 5.12 -32.27
C PRO A 25 -17.91 4.31 -33.05
N GLU A 26 -19.11 4.17 -32.50
CA GLU A 26 -20.17 3.34 -33.08
C GLU A 26 -21.50 4.06 -33.14
N SER A 27 -22.31 3.74 -34.16
CA SER A 27 -23.63 4.35 -34.35
C SER A 27 -24.66 3.95 -33.28
N LYS A 28 -24.42 2.85 -32.56
CA LYS A 28 -25.31 2.29 -31.53
C LYS A 28 -24.52 1.89 -30.27
N VAL A 29 -25.22 1.70 -29.15
CA VAL A 29 -24.62 1.20 -27.92
C VAL A 29 -24.31 -0.30 -28.11
N ALA A 30 -23.05 -0.65 -28.33
CA ALA A 30 -22.62 -2.04 -28.37
C ALA A 30 -22.65 -2.68 -26.97
N LYS A 31 -23.08 -3.95 -26.91
CA LYS A 31 -22.86 -4.80 -25.74
C LYS A 31 -21.45 -5.38 -25.84
N LEU A 32 -20.48 -4.69 -25.25
CA LEU A 32 -19.10 -5.16 -25.12
C LEU A 32 -18.95 -5.85 -23.76
N ASP A 33 -18.27 -7.00 -23.72
CA ASP A 33 -17.78 -7.55 -22.46
C ASP A 33 -16.39 -6.96 -22.18
N THR A 34 -16.30 -6.07 -21.19
CA THR A 34 -15.04 -5.41 -20.83
C THR A 34 -14.53 -5.85 -19.46
N SER A 35 -14.97 -7.02 -18.98
CA SER A 35 -14.58 -7.56 -17.68
C SER A 35 -13.08 -7.84 -17.55
N GLN A 36 -12.42 -8.19 -18.66
CA GLN A 36 -10.98 -8.50 -18.73
C GLN A 36 -10.10 -7.31 -19.15
N TRP A 37 -10.70 -6.16 -19.44
CA TRP A 37 -9.95 -4.97 -19.85
C TRP A 37 -9.07 -4.44 -18.70
N PRO A 38 -7.89 -3.87 -19.00
CA PRO A 38 -6.90 -3.53 -17.98
C PRO A 38 -7.25 -2.26 -17.21
N LEU A 39 -6.83 -2.22 -15.94
CA LEU A 39 -6.78 -1.02 -15.11
C LEU A 39 -8.12 -0.25 -15.06
N LEU A 40 -8.12 1.00 -15.54
CA LEU A 40 -9.28 1.90 -15.52
C LEU A 40 -10.32 1.57 -16.59
N LEU A 41 -9.97 0.73 -17.57
CA LEU A 41 -10.88 0.29 -18.63
C LEU A 41 -11.67 -0.96 -18.25
N LYS A 42 -11.39 -1.56 -17.08
CA LYS A 42 -12.10 -2.73 -16.57
C LYS A 42 -13.57 -2.41 -16.28
N ASN A 43 -14.49 -3.19 -16.83
CA ASN A 43 -15.94 -2.99 -16.73
C ASN A 43 -16.43 -1.63 -17.29
N PHE A 44 -15.78 -1.11 -18.33
CA PHE A 44 -16.20 0.08 -19.05
C PHE A 44 -17.67 0.02 -19.51
N ASP A 45 -18.17 -1.16 -19.87
CA ASP A 45 -19.57 -1.40 -20.28
C ASP A 45 -20.61 -1.01 -19.22
N LYS A 46 -20.20 -0.88 -17.95
CA LYS A 46 -21.08 -0.46 -16.84
C LYS A 46 -21.23 1.05 -16.71
N LEU A 47 -20.50 1.84 -17.49
CA LEU A 47 -20.61 3.30 -17.47
C LEU A 47 -21.84 3.76 -18.24
N ASN A 48 -22.52 4.79 -17.72
CA ASN A 48 -23.65 5.41 -18.43
C ASN A 48 -23.16 6.11 -19.70
N VAL A 49 -23.74 5.74 -20.85
CA VAL A 49 -23.37 6.30 -22.15
C VAL A 49 -24.13 7.60 -22.40
N ARG A 50 -23.41 8.72 -22.49
CA ARG A 50 -23.98 10.01 -22.90
C ARG A 50 -24.03 10.18 -24.41
N THR A 51 -22.98 9.74 -25.11
CA THR A 51 -22.83 9.85 -26.57
C THR A 51 -21.97 8.71 -27.07
N THR A 52 -22.38 8.07 -28.17
CA THR A 52 -21.69 6.91 -28.77
C THR A 52 -20.73 7.29 -29.90
N HIS A 53 -20.78 8.53 -30.37
CA HIS A 53 -19.94 9.02 -31.47
C HIS A 53 -18.91 10.02 -30.94
N TYR A 54 -17.66 9.84 -31.34
CA TYR A 54 -16.59 10.81 -31.17
C TYR A 54 -15.54 10.59 -32.27
N THR A 55 -14.72 11.60 -32.54
CA THR A 55 -13.60 11.48 -33.48
C THR A 55 -12.35 11.08 -32.70
N PRO A 56 -11.85 9.84 -32.81
CA PRO A 56 -10.65 9.42 -32.10
C PRO A 56 -9.44 10.21 -32.62
N LEU A 57 -8.67 10.80 -31.72
CA LEU A 57 -7.40 11.44 -32.06
C LEU A 57 -6.27 10.43 -31.91
N ALA A 58 -5.28 10.49 -32.82
CA ALA A 58 -4.13 9.58 -32.82
C ALA A 58 -3.08 9.90 -31.73
N CYS A 59 -3.38 10.80 -30.79
CA CYS A 59 -2.46 11.20 -29.73
C CYS A 59 -2.72 10.43 -28.42
N GLY A 60 -1.65 10.08 -27.72
CA GLY A 60 -1.72 9.35 -26.46
C GLY A 60 -1.59 7.83 -26.65
N SER A 61 -1.59 7.10 -25.54
CA SER A 61 -1.50 5.64 -25.57
C SER A 61 -2.15 5.05 -24.31
N ASN A 62 -2.68 3.84 -24.47
CA ASN A 62 -3.17 3.03 -23.38
C ASN A 62 -2.06 2.75 -22.36
N PRO A 63 -2.34 2.72 -21.05
CA PRO A 63 -1.29 2.65 -20.04
C PRO A 63 -0.32 1.47 -20.20
N LEU A 64 -0.81 0.31 -20.64
CA LEU A 64 0.01 -0.89 -20.87
C LEU A 64 0.74 -0.90 -22.22
N LYS A 65 0.34 -0.03 -23.18
CA LYS A 65 0.93 0.07 -24.53
C LYS A 65 1.77 1.33 -24.74
N ARG A 66 2.23 1.94 -23.64
CA ARG A 66 3.13 3.10 -23.73
C ARG A 66 4.52 2.64 -24.15
N GLU A 67 5.19 3.45 -24.95
CA GLU A 67 6.63 3.34 -25.17
C GLU A 67 7.36 3.29 -23.82
N ILE A 68 8.43 2.49 -23.74
CA ILE A 68 9.11 2.21 -22.45
C ILE A 68 9.52 3.48 -21.71
N GLY A 69 9.97 4.52 -22.43
CA GLY A 69 10.31 5.81 -21.85
C GLY A 69 9.12 6.47 -21.15
N ASP A 70 7.96 6.54 -21.82
CA ASP A 70 6.75 7.13 -21.27
C ASP A 70 6.10 6.26 -20.19
N TYR A 71 6.23 4.94 -20.31
CA TYR A 71 5.84 3.99 -19.29
C TYR A 71 6.56 4.27 -17.97
N ILE A 72 7.90 4.40 -18.01
CA ILE A 72 8.71 4.72 -16.83
C ILE A 72 8.35 6.10 -16.28
N ARG A 73 8.23 7.14 -17.14
CA ARG A 73 7.91 8.51 -16.72
C ARG A 73 6.53 8.66 -16.07
N THR A 74 5.63 7.73 -16.31
CA THR A 74 4.28 7.70 -15.73
C THR A 74 4.08 6.57 -14.74
N GLY A 75 5.16 5.85 -14.41
CA GLY A 75 5.14 4.64 -13.58
C GLY A 75 5.29 4.90 -12.09
N PHE A 76 5.00 3.85 -11.33
CA PHE A 76 5.32 3.75 -9.92
C PHE A 76 5.81 2.34 -9.61
N ILE A 77 6.58 2.21 -8.53
CA ILE A 77 7.13 0.94 -8.07
C ILE A 77 6.54 0.66 -6.69
N ASN A 78 5.88 -0.49 -6.54
CA ASN A 78 5.53 -1.02 -5.23
C ASN A 78 6.77 -1.71 -4.64
N LEU A 79 7.58 -0.95 -3.89
CA LEU A 79 8.86 -1.44 -3.38
C LEU A 79 8.67 -2.09 -2.01
N ASP A 80 9.28 -3.26 -1.80
CA ASP A 80 9.55 -3.76 -0.45
C ASP A 80 10.82 -3.09 0.08
N LYS A 81 10.64 -2.10 0.95
CA LYS A 81 11.75 -1.33 1.51
C LYS A 81 12.58 -2.23 2.44
N PRO A 82 13.91 -2.32 2.26
CA PRO A 82 14.75 -3.04 3.20
C PRO A 82 14.86 -2.33 4.55
N SER A 83 15.18 -3.09 5.59
CA SER A 83 15.46 -2.53 6.92
C SER A 83 16.83 -1.86 6.94
N ASN A 84 16.94 -0.78 7.72
CA ASN A 84 18.07 0.13 7.93
C ASN A 84 18.11 1.43 7.10
N PRO A 85 18.07 1.44 5.76
CA PRO A 85 18.14 2.71 5.04
C PRO A 85 16.84 3.52 5.25
N SER A 86 16.94 4.84 5.27
CA SER A 86 15.77 5.71 5.30
C SER A 86 15.00 5.63 3.98
N SER A 87 13.71 5.92 4.00
CA SER A 87 12.92 6.00 2.75
C SER A 87 13.50 7.00 1.74
N HIS A 88 14.11 8.09 2.20
CA HIS A 88 14.71 9.10 1.33
C HIS A 88 15.96 8.58 0.61
N GLU A 89 16.80 7.80 1.29
CA GLU A 89 17.98 7.16 0.69
C GLU A 89 17.58 6.13 -0.37
N VAL A 90 16.61 5.28 -0.05
CA VAL A 90 16.11 4.25 -0.98
C VAL A 90 15.55 4.90 -2.25
N VAL A 91 14.76 5.97 -2.11
CA VAL A 91 14.21 6.73 -3.25
C VAL A 91 15.32 7.41 -4.06
N ALA A 92 16.39 7.89 -3.41
CA ALA A 92 17.55 8.48 -4.08
C ALA A 92 18.34 7.43 -4.89
N TRP A 93 18.45 6.20 -4.38
CA TRP A 93 19.05 5.09 -5.13
C TRP A 93 18.23 4.74 -6.37
N ILE A 94 16.91 4.63 -6.25
CA ILE A 94 16.02 4.35 -7.39
C ILE A 94 16.15 5.43 -8.46
N ARG A 95 16.16 6.70 -8.05
CA ARG A 95 16.36 7.83 -8.96
C ARG A 95 17.68 7.70 -9.72
N ARG A 96 18.77 7.34 -9.05
CA ARG A 96 20.10 7.18 -9.65
C ARG A 96 20.17 5.96 -10.59
N ILE A 97 19.58 4.83 -10.18
CA ILE A 97 19.55 3.58 -10.97
C ILE A 97 18.77 3.78 -12.27
N LEU A 98 17.58 4.35 -12.19
CA LEU A 98 16.70 4.59 -13.34
C LEU A 98 17.10 5.82 -14.15
N ARG A 99 18.04 6.64 -13.65
CA ARG A 99 18.51 7.89 -14.28
C ARG A 99 17.37 8.86 -14.61
N VAL A 100 16.39 8.95 -13.71
CA VAL A 100 15.23 9.83 -13.83
C VAL A 100 15.43 11.13 -13.06
N GLU A 101 14.71 12.17 -13.46
CA GLU A 101 14.89 13.50 -12.85
C GLU A 101 14.26 13.59 -11.46
N LYS A 102 13.05 13.03 -11.31
CA LYS A 102 12.21 13.22 -10.13
C LYS A 102 11.60 11.90 -9.65
N THR A 103 11.67 11.70 -8.34
CA THR A 103 11.02 10.58 -7.64
C THR A 103 10.33 11.10 -6.37
N GLY A 104 9.31 10.38 -5.91
CA GLY A 104 8.64 10.65 -4.63
C GLY A 104 8.07 9.37 -4.04
N HIS A 105 7.64 9.38 -2.78
CA HIS A 105 7.19 8.16 -2.09
C HIS A 105 5.90 8.34 -1.28
N SER A 106 5.15 7.24 -1.07
CA SER A 106 3.84 7.20 -0.39
C SER A 106 3.83 7.51 1.10
N GLY A 107 4.97 7.75 1.71
CA GLY A 107 5.11 8.00 3.15
C GLY A 107 6.48 7.61 3.67
N THR A 108 6.95 8.25 4.73
CA THR A 108 8.25 7.95 5.32
C THR A 108 8.11 6.77 6.27
N LEU A 109 8.70 5.64 5.90
CA LEU A 109 8.91 4.52 6.81
C LEU A 109 10.16 4.80 7.65
N ASP A 110 10.08 4.49 8.94
CA ASP A 110 11.25 4.57 9.81
C ASP A 110 12.38 3.67 9.28
N PRO A 111 13.66 4.00 9.56
CA PRO A 111 14.81 3.24 9.07
C PRO A 111 14.67 1.71 9.26
N LYS A 112 14.21 1.27 10.44
CA LYS A 112 14.07 -0.15 10.80
C LYS A 112 12.82 -0.83 10.22
N VAL A 113 11.88 -0.07 9.65
CA VAL A 113 10.62 -0.60 9.11
C VAL A 113 10.82 -1.06 7.67
N THR A 114 10.28 -2.24 7.35
CA THR A 114 10.26 -2.84 6.01
C THR A 114 8.86 -2.76 5.39
N GLY A 115 8.71 -3.24 4.16
CA GLY A 115 7.41 -3.38 3.51
C GLY A 115 7.11 -2.28 2.48
N CYS A 116 5.82 -2.10 2.21
CA CYS A 116 5.31 -1.32 1.09
C CYS A 116 5.74 0.16 1.13
N LEU A 117 6.60 0.54 0.20
CA LEU A 117 6.96 1.91 -0.12
C LEU A 117 6.66 2.16 -1.60
N ILE A 118 5.55 2.82 -1.91
CA ILE A 118 5.22 3.15 -3.29
C ILE A 118 6.11 4.30 -3.73
N VAL A 119 6.98 4.07 -4.70
CA VAL A 119 7.88 5.05 -5.28
C VAL A 119 7.32 5.52 -6.62
N CYS A 120 6.86 6.75 -6.69
CA CYS A 120 6.36 7.37 -7.90
C CYS A 120 7.50 8.00 -8.71
N ILE A 121 7.47 7.82 -10.03
CA ILE A 121 8.50 8.32 -10.96
C ILE A 121 7.93 9.48 -11.78
N GLU A 122 8.70 10.56 -11.94
CA GLU A 122 8.41 11.74 -12.76
C GLU A 122 6.95 12.23 -12.72
N ARG A 123 6.14 12.01 -13.76
CA ARG A 123 4.76 12.49 -13.85
C ARG A 123 3.88 11.87 -12.76
N ALA A 124 4.17 10.64 -12.35
CA ALA A 124 3.46 9.97 -11.26
C ALA A 124 3.71 10.65 -9.90
N THR A 125 4.76 11.47 -9.75
CA THR A 125 5.00 12.20 -8.48
C THR A 125 3.84 13.13 -8.08
N ARG A 126 2.97 13.49 -9.02
CA ARG A 126 1.72 14.23 -8.75
C ARG A 126 0.76 13.48 -7.83
N LEU A 127 0.83 12.14 -7.80
CA LEU A 127 -0.01 11.28 -6.97
C LEU A 127 0.53 11.10 -5.55
N VAL A 128 1.77 11.52 -5.27
CA VAL A 128 2.42 11.31 -3.97
C VAL A 128 1.59 11.87 -2.82
N LYS A 129 0.97 13.05 -3.01
CA LYS A 129 0.15 13.70 -1.97
C LYS A 129 -1.04 12.83 -1.56
N SER A 130 -1.74 12.20 -2.51
CA SER A 130 -2.87 11.32 -2.19
C SER A 130 -2.41 10.02 -1.56
N GLN A 131 -1.26 9.48 -1.99
CA GLN A 131 -0.68 8.27 -1.39
C GLN A 131 -0.21 8.49 0.06
N GLN A 132 0.33 9.67 0.36
CA GLN A 132 0.74 10.05 1.72
C GLN A 132 -0.45 10.19 2.67
N SER A 133 -1.60 10.66 2.20
CA SER A 133 -2.83 10.77 3.00
C SER A 133 -3.64 9.48 3.10
N ALA A 134 -3.38 8.49 2.24
CA ALA A 134 -4.13 7.24 2.24
C ALA A 134 -3.91 6.45 3.54
N GLY A 135 -4.90 5.63 3.91
CA GLY A 135 -4.80 4.69 5.04
C GLY A 135 -3.59 3.76 4.90
N LYS A 136 -3.12 3.26 6.04
CA LYS A 136 -1.94 2.40 6.13
C LYS A 136 -2.22 1.21 7.03
N GLU A 137 -1.66 0.08 6.65
CA GLU A 137 -1.72 -1.13 7.44
C GLU A 137 -0.32 -1.57 7.85
N TYR A 138 -0.21 -2.10 9.06
CA TYR A 138 1.06 -2.56 9.60
C TYR A 138 0.89 -3.89 10.31
N VAL A 139 1.94 -4.70 10.24
CA VAL A 139 2.17 -5.79 11.19
C VAL A 139 3.27 -5.33 12.14
N GLY A 140 2.93 -5.22 13.42
CA GLY A 140 3.80 -4.75 14.48
C GLY A 140 4.15 -5.86 15.46
N ILE A 141 5.35 -5.76 16.03
CA ILE A 141 5.77 -6.58 17.17
C ILE A 141 5.93 -5.63 18.37
N VAL A 142 5.13 -5.83 19.41
CA VAL A 142 5.28 -5.13 20.69
C VAL A 142 6.12 -5.99 21.64
N ARG A 143 7.07 -5.34 22.32
CA ARG A 143 7.85 -5.93 23.41
C ARG A 143 7.31 -5.38 24.72
N LEU A 144 6.76 -6.25 25.55
CA LEU A 144 6.32 -5.91 26.90
C LEU A 144 7.52 -5.99 27.86
N HIS A 145 7.52 -5.11 28.87
CA HIS A 145 8.58 -5.06 29.87
C HIS A 145 8.45 -6.13 30.97
N ASN A 146 7.22 -6.61 31.22
CA ASN A 146 6.89 -7.60 32.23
C ASN A 146 5.88 -8.63 31.68
N ALA A 147 5.78 -9.77 32.35
CA ALA A 147 4.78 -10.78 32.04
C ALA A 147 3.37 -10.35 32.39
N ILE A 148 2.46 -10.65 31.48
CA ILE A 148 1.02 -10.54 31.67
C ILE A 148 0.44 -11.94 31.81
N GLU A 149 -0.60 -12.07 32.64
CA GLU A 149 -1.17 -13.36 33.04
C GLU A 149 -1.91 -14.08 31.89
N GLY A 150 -2.09 -13.43 30.74
CA GLY A 150 -2.57 -14.07 29.52
C GLY A 150 -2.65 -13.14 28.31
N GLY A 151 -2.58 -13.71 27.10
CA GLY A 151 -2.68 -12.96 25.84
C GLY A 151 -4.04 -12.27 25.63
N THR A 152 -5.08 -12.68 26.37
CA THR A 152 -6.39 -12.02 26.38
C THR A 152 -6.32 -10.60 26.94
N GLN A 153 -5.45 -10.34 27.91
CA GLN A 153 -5.25 -9.00 28.45
C GLN A 153 -4.67 -8.06 27.38
N LEU A 154 -3.71 -8.55 26.58
CA LEU A 154 -3.14 -7.79 25.46
C LEU A 154 -4.18 -7.55 24.36
N SER A 155 -5.01 -8.54 24.02
CA SER A 155 -6.09 -8.38 23.04
C SER A 155 -7.08 -7.30 23.47
N ARG A 156 -7.50 -7.30 24.74
CA ARG A 156 -8.39 -6.28 25.29
C ARG A 156 -7.76 -4.89 25.27
N ALA A 157 -6.48 -4.78 25.64
CA ALA A 157 -5.76 -3.50 25.58
C ALA A 157 -5.69 -2.97 24.13
N LEU A 158 -5.41 -3.85 23.17
CA LEU A 158 -5.38 -3.49 21.75
C LEU A 158 -6.77 -3.02 21.27
N GLU A 159 -7.85 -3.70 21.68
CA GLU A 159 -9.23 -3.28 21.37
C GLU A 159 -9.57 -1.91 21.97
N THR A 160 -9.12 -1.60 23.20
CA THR A 160 -9.31 -0.27 23.79
C THR A 160 -8.54 0.84 23.06
N LEU A 161 -7.51 0.48 22.29
CA LEU A 161 -6.72 1.37 21.45
C LEU A 161 -7.23 1.39 20.00
N THR A 162 -8.53 1.21 19.79
CA THR A 162 -9.19 1.40 18.49
C THR A 162 -10.01 2.70 18.47
N GLY A 163 -10.25 3.24 17.27
CA GLY A 163 -10.93 4.52 17.10
C GLY A 163 -10.00 5.73 17.20
N ALA A 164 -10.57 6.87 17.59
CA ALA A 164 -9.85 8.15 17.62
C ALA A 164 -8.97 8.26 18.88
N LEU A 165 -7.66 8.20 18.69
CA LEU A 165 -6.67 8.24 19.77
C LEU A 165 -5.88 9.54 19.78
N PHE A 166 -5.59 10.04 20.97
CA PHE A 166 -4.58 11.07 21.15
C PHE A 166 -3.19 10.49 20.96
N GLN A 167 -2.39 11.08 20.09
CA GLN A 167 -0.99 10.75 19.91
C GLN A 167 -0.15 12.02 19.96
N ARG A 168 1.04 11.89 20.56
CA ARG A 168 2.11 12.87 20.41
C ARG A 168 3.24 12.21 19.60
N PRO A 169 3.73 12.86 18.53
CA PRO A 169 4.87 12.35 17.78
C PRO A 169 6.06 12.00 18.69
N PRO A 170 6.83 10.95 18.36
CA PRO A 170 8.05 10.59 19.09
C PRO A 170 9.12 11.67 18.95
N LEU A 171 10.21 11.55 19.72
CA LEU A 171 11.33 12.51 19.68
C LEU A 171 11.95 12.63 18.29
N ILE A 172 12.10 11.50 17.59
CA ILE A 172 12.62 11.44 16.21
C ILE A 172 11.42 11.33 15.28
N ALA A 173 11.02 12.45 14.69
CA ALA A 173 9.90 12.55 13.77
C ALA A 173 10.15 13.66 12.75
N ALA A 174 9.60 13.50 11.54
CA ALA A 174 9.67 14.52 10.48
C ALA A 174 8.68 15.70 10.69
N VAL A 175 7.86 15.66 11.73
CA VAL A 175 6.77 16.62 11.99
C VAL A 175 6.88 17.20 13.39
N LYS A 176 6.35 18.42 13.57
CA LYS A 176 6.36 19.12 14.87
C LYS A 176 5.66 18.28 15.94
N ARG A 177 6.29 18.19 17.12
CA ARG A 177 5.82 17.38 18.25
C ARG A 177 4.69 18.07 19.04
N GLN A 178 3.47 17.99 18.51
CA GLN A 178 2.24 18.49 19.14
C GLN A 178 1.23 17.35 19.34
N LEU A 179 0.35 17.48 20.33
CA LEU A 179 -0.74 16.52 20.55
C LEU A 179 -1.71 16.59 19.37
N ARG A 180 -2.13 15.44 18.86
CA ARG A 180 -3.05 15.32 17.74
C ARG A 180 -3.89 14.07 17.86
N VAL A 181 -5.03 14.05 17.20
CA VAL A 181 -5.89 12.87 17.14
C VAL A 181 -5.58 12.09 15.87
N ARG A 182 -5.49 10.76 15.98
CA ARG A 182 -5.36 9.85 14.84
C ARG A 182 -6.24 8.63 15.05
N THR A 183 -6.84 8.15 13.97
CA THR A 183 -7.79 7.03 14.05
C THR A 183 -7.13 5.71 13.71
N ILE A 184 -7.34 4.70 14.56
CA ILE A 184 -7.13 3.29 14.25
C ILE A 184 -8.48 2.71 13.83
N TYR A 185 -8.57 2.23 12.59
CA TYR A 185 -9.80 1.71 12.02
C TYR A 185 -10.10 0.32 12.55
N GLU A 186 -9.08 -0.54 12.56
CA GLU A 186 -9.19 -1.93 12.99
C GLU A 186 -7.84 -2.40 13.52
N SER A 187 -7.85 -3.31 14.49
CA SER A 187 -6.66 -3.95 15.00
C SER A 187 -6.95 -5.39 15.38
N LYS A 188 -5.99 -6.28 15.15
CA LYS A 188 -6.11 -7.71 15.42
C LYS A 188 -4.84 -8.24 16.05
N MET A 189 -4.96 -8.92 17.20
CA MET A 189 -3.86 -9.68 17.77
C MET A 189 -3.68 -10.97 16.96
N ILE A 190 -2.44 -11.24 16.53
CA ILE A 190 -2.09 -12.41 15.71
C ILE A 190 -1.52 -13.52 16.60
N GLU A 191 -0.49 -13.19 17.38
CA GLU A 191 0.23 -14.14 18.21
C GLU A 191 0.71 -13.45 19.48
N TYR A 192 0.71 -14.19 20.59
CA TYR A 192 1.28 -13.75 21.86
C TYR A 192 2.18 -14.86 22.38
N ASP A 193 3.45 -14.55 22.60
CA ASP A 193 4.46 -15.48 23.10
C ASP A 193 5.02 -14.97 24.44
N PRO A 194 4.71 -15.67 25.56
CA PRO A 194 5.18 -15.31 26.90
C PRO A 194 6.64 -15.71 27.18
N GLU A 195 7.30 -16.48 26.31
CA GLU A 195 8.62 -17.08 26.60
C GLU A 195 9.70 -16.75 25.55
N ARG A 196 9.35 -16.10 24.44
CA ARG A 196 10.31 -15.81 23.36
C ARG A 196 11.43 -14.85 23.77
N ARG A 197 12.62 -15.42 23.97
CA ARG A 197 13.88 -14.68 24.16
C ARG A 197 14.39 -14.15 22.81
N LEU A 198 14.52 -12.83 22.66
CA LEU A 198 15.24 -12.23 21.54
C LEU A 198 16.74 -12.23 21.83
N GLY A 199 17.48 -13.14 21.18
CA GLY A 199 18.94 -13.05 21.06
C GLY A 199 19.74 -13.89 22.06
N ALA A 200 20.76 -14.57 21.54
CA ALA A 200 21.70 -15.39 22.29
C ALA A 200 22.51 -14.57 23.31
N ALA A 201 22.75 -15.19 24.46
CA ALA A 201 23.69 -14.82 25.50
C ALA A 201 23.36 -13.56 26.35
N PHE A 202 23.20 -13.84 27.65
CA PHE A 202 23.46 -12.93 28.76
C PHE A 202 22.53 -11.71 28.93
N LEU A 203 21.42 -11.93 29.65
CA LEU A 203 21.00 -11.20 30.87
C LEU A 203 19.46 -11.21 30.98
N LEU A 204 18.95 -12.20 31.72
CA LEU A 204 17.76 -12.18 32.58
C LEU A 204 16.66 -11.11 32.34
N CYS A 205 16.13 -10.98 31.14
CA CYS A 205 14.88 -10.27 30.89
C CYS A 205 14.00 -11.18 30.02
N VAL A 206 13.02 -11.82 30.64
CA VAL A 206 11.95 -12.53 29.92
C VAL A 206 11.19 -11.46 29.15
N CYS A 207 11.52 -11.30 27.87
CA CYS A 207 10.86 -10.35 27.00
C CYS A 207 9.65 -11.04 26.41
N ILE A 208 8.51 -10.37 26.49
CA ILE A 208 7.24 -10.95 26.05
C ILE A 208 6.80 -10.24 24.79
N LEU A 209 6.45 -11.03 23.78
CA LEU A 209 6.18 -10.54 22.44
C LEU A 209 4.71 -10.69 22.09
N GLY A 210 4.13 -9.61 21.59
CA GLY A 210 2.83 -9.63 20.93
C GLY A 210 3.00 -9.23 19.47
N ILE A 211 2.45 -10.03 18.56
CA ILE A 211 2.35 -9.70 17.14
C ILE A 211 0.91 -9.25 16.87
N PHE A 212 0.75 -8.10 16.22
CA PHE A 212 -0.55 -7.56 15.89
C PHE A 212 -0.58 -6.95 14.49
N TRP A 213 -1.74 -6.98 13.86
CA TRP A 213 -2.06 -6.21 12.67
C TRP A 213 -2.88 -4.99 13.04
N VAL A 214 -2.68 -3.88 12.35
CA VAL A 214 -3.40 -2.63 12.56
C VAL A 214 -3.64 -1.90 11.24
N SER A 215 -4.88 -1.46 11.04
CA SER A 215 -5.28 -0.53 9.97
C SER A 215 -5.54 0.85 10.55
N CYS A 216 -4.90 1.88 10.00
CA CYS A 216 -4.88 3.20 10.62
C CYS A 216 -4.82 4.36 9.62
N GLU A 217 -5.17 5.53 10.13
CA GLU A 217 -5.05 6.81 9.42
C GLU A 217 -3.59 7.16 9.15
N ALA A 218 -3.32 7.87 8.05
CA ALA A 218 -2.00 8.40 7.74
C ALA A 218 -1.41 9.24 8.89
N GLY A 219 -0.16 8.96 9.22
CA GLY A 219 0.58 9.64 10.29
C GLY A 219 0.28 9.12 11.70
N THR A 220 -0.44 8.01 11.83
CA THR A 220 -0.48 7.22 13.08
C THR A 220 0.91 6.64 13.35
N TYR A 221 1.45 6.86 14.54
CA TYR A 221 2.74 6.30 14.95
C TYR A 221 2.55 4.97 15.66
N ILE A 222 2.91 3.87 14.99
CA ILE A 222 2.86 2.52 15.58
C ILE A 222 3.79 2.41 16.80
N ARG A 223 4.91 3.15 16.81
CA ARG A 223 5.79 3.23 17.98
C ARG A 223 5.09 3.83 19.20
N THR A 224 4.31 4.88 18.99
CA THR A 224 3.53 5.51 20.07
C THR A 224 2.40 4.59 20.52
N LEU A 225 1.78 3.86 19.58
CA LEU A 225 0.79 2.83 19.90
C LEU A 225 1.38 1.73 20.80
N CYS A 226 2.61 1.26 20.56
CA CYS A 226 3.26 0.27 21.44
C CYS A 226 3.64 0.81 22.83
N VAL A 227 3.69 2.13 23.01
CA VAL A 227 4.01 2.77 24.31
C VAL A 227 2.74 2.99 25.14
N HIS A 228 1.60 3.22 24.49
CA HIS A 228 0.30 3.31 25.14
C HIS A 228 -0.17 1.93 25.60
#